data_AF-A0AAN7Z9C2-F1
#
_entry.id   AF-A0AAN7Z9C2-F1
#
_cell.length_a   1.000
_cell.length_b   1.000
_cell.length_c   1.000
_cell.angle_alpha   90.00
_cell.angle_beta   90.00
_cell.angle_gamma   90.00
#
_symmetry.space_group_name_H-M   'P 1'
#
loop_
_entity.id
_entity.type
_entity.pdbx_description
1 polymer ?
#
loop_
_entity_poly.entity_id
_entity_poly.type
_entity_poly.pdbx_seq_one_letter_code
_entity_poly.pdbx_strand_id
1 'polypeptide(L)'
;MPIDTSNSSSPFPPDADLTVDGIVKPIPFLGHHYFDSSNVPTFSLHNNDELLKAQKILNIPAPSTADRGLSNEGAVDWLYLSDKGGSIGLAKVYRVLTSGGSPAVCGAVGDTQSVPYTAMYWFY
;
A
#
# COMPACT_ATOMS: atom_id res chain seq x y z
N MET A 1 5.72 11.74 -5.09
CA MET A 1 5.21 12.39 -6.33
C MET A 1 3.69 12.22 -6.35
N PRO A 2 2.90 13.24 -6.67
CA PRO A 2 1.45 13.12 -6.61
C PRO A 2 0.92 12.20 -7.72
N ILE A 3 -0.13 11.46 -7.39
CA ILE A 3 -0.94 10.64 -8.31
C ILE A 3 -1.61 11.58 -9.33
N ASP A 4 -1.62 11.22 -10.62
CA ASP A 4 -2.36 11.96 -11.65
C ASP A 4 -3.85 11.62 -11.54
N THR A 5 -4.62 12.50 -10.90
CA THR A 5 -6.06 12.32 -10.72
C THR A 5 -6.87 12.60 -12.00
N SER A 6 -6.24 13.10 -13.07
CA SER A 6 -6.91 13.37 -14.35
C SER A 6 -6.94 12.15 -15.28
N ASN A 7 -6.07 11.17 -15.02
CA ASN A 7 -5.97 9.93 -15.81
C ASN A 7 -6.28 8.71 -14.93
N SER A 8 -7.54 8.30 -14.90
CA SER A 8 -7.98 7.16 -14.09
C SER A 8 -7.49 5.79 -14.59
N SER A 9 -6.99 5.69 -15.83
CA SER A 9 -6.47 4.43 -16.39
C SER A 9 -4.97 4.23 -16.15
N SER A 10 -4.22 5.31 -15.90
CA SER A 10 -2.81 5.26 -15.54
C SER A 10 -2.45 6.43 -14.61
N PRO A 11 -2.93 6.41 -13.36
CA PRO A 11 -2.78 7.55 -12.44
C PRO A 11 -1.39 7.59 -11.78
N PHE A 12 -0.48 6.67 -12.14
CA PHE A 12 0.84 6.56 -11.54
C PHE A 12 1.84 7.51 -12.19
N PRO A 13 2.80 8.05 -11.40
CA PRO A 13 3.98 8.67 -11.99
C PRO A 13 4.78 7.63 -12.80
N PRO A 14 5.70 8.06 -13.68
CA PRO A 14 6.58 7.15 -14.40
C PRO A 14 7.33 6.20 -13.47
N ASP A 15 7.42 4.93 -13.88
CA ASP A 15 8.14 3.89 -13.16
C ASP A 15 9.61 4.29 -12.96
N ALA A 16 10.04 4.33 -11.70
CA ALA A 16 11.40 4.73 -11.34
C ALA A 16 11.74 4.22 -9.94
N ASP A 17 13.03 3.90 -9.75
CA ASP A 17 13.58 3.58 -8.43
C ASP A 17 13.36 4.74 -7.45
N LEU A 18 13.11 4.39 -6.18
CA LEU A 18 12.87 5.36 -5.13
C LEU A 18 14.16 5.68 -4.38
N THR A 19 14.61 6.92 -4.49
CA THR A 19 15.66 7.47 -3.62
C THR A 19 15.05 7.91 -2.29
N VAL A 20 15.62 7.44 -1.18
CA VAL A 20 15.20 7.78 0.18
C VAL A 20 16.40 8.32 0.94
N ASP A 21 16.24 9.46 1.60
CA ASP A 21 17.28 10.05 2.43
C ASP A 21 17.75 9.05 3.51
N GLY A 22 19.07 8.88 3.61
CA GLY A 22 19.68 7.90 4.53
C GLY A 22 19.77 6.47 4.00
N ILE A 23 19.20 6.16 2.82
CA ILE A 23 19.39 4.88 2.14
C ILE A 23 20.40 5.09 1.00
N VAL A 24 21.55 4.41 1.10
CA VAL A 24 22.71 4.62 0.21
C VAL A 24 22.42 4.22 -1.25
N LYS A 25 21.53 3.25 -1.46
CA LYS A 25 21.14 2.78 -2.79
C LYS A 25 19.65 3.04 -3.02
N PRO A 26 19.24 3.47 -4.22
CA PRO A 26 17.83 3.54 -4.57
C PRO A 26 17.13 2.20 -4.33
N ILE A 27 15.89 2.27 -3.85
CA ILE A 27 15.03 1.10 -3.71
C ILE A 27 14.47 0.81 -5.12
N PRO A 28 14.72 -0.40 -5.67
CA PRO A 28 14.25 -0.73 -7.00
C PRO A 28 12.73 -0.60 -7.13
N PHE A 29 12.28 -0.05 -8.25
CA PHE A 29 10.86 -0.11 -8.60
C PHE A 29 10.42 -1.56 -8.79
N LEU A 30 9.40 -1.98 -8.04
CA LEU A 30 8.87 -3.35 -8.12
C LEU A 30 7.54 -3.41 -8.88
N GLY A 31 6.71 -2.38 -8.80
CA GLY A 31 5.38 -2.36 -9.41
C GLY A 31 4.40 -1.42 -8.71
N HIS A 32 3.11 -1.64 -8.99
CA HIS A 32 2.02 -0.80 -8.48
C HIS A 32 1.10 -1.54 -7.51
N HIS A 33 0.68 -0.83 -6.47
CA HIS A 33 -0.38 -1.25 -5.57
C HIS A 33 -1.55 -0.25 -5.68
N TYR A 34 -2.75 -0.75 -5.95
CA TYR A 34 -3.96 0.06 -6.13
C TYR A 34 -5.21 -0.72 -5.77
N PHE A 35 -6.35 -0.03 -5.71
CA PHE A 35 -7.67 -0.66 -5.62
C PHE A 35 -8.33 -0.59 -6.99
N ASP A 36 -8.80 -1.74 -7.50
CA ASP A 36 -9.51 -1.77 -8.78
C ASP A 36 -10.94 -1.19 -8.64
N SER A 37 -11.70 -1.13 -9.75
CA SER A 37 -13.07 -0.60 -9.75
C SER A 37 -14.04 -1.38 -8.86
N SER A 38 -13.67 -2.58 -8.41
CA SER A 38 -14.40 -3.41 -7.46
C SER A 38 -13.85 -3.31 -6.04
N ASN A 39 -13.00 -2.30 -5.77
CA ASN A 39 -12.29 -2.08 -4.51
C ASN A 39 -11.44 -3.29 -4.08
N VAL A 40 -10.89 -4.04 -5.03
CA VAL A 40 -9.98 -5.14 -4.74
C VAL A 40 -8.55 -4.59 -4.61
N PRO A 41 -7.89 -4.74 -3.44
CA PRO A 41 -6.48 -4.41 -3.31
C PRO A 41 -5.68 -5.29 -4.27
N THR A 42 -4.96 -4.65 -5.19
CA THR A 42 -4.28 -5.31 -6.29
C THR A 42 -2.82 -4.91 -6.27
N PHE A 43 -1.94 -5.91 -6.25
CA PHE A 43 -0.50 -5.75 -6.39
C PHE A 43 -0.11 -6.27 -7.77
N SER A 44 0.31 -5.38 -8.66
CA SER A 44 0.88 -5.72 -9.95
C SER A 44 2.39 -5.51 -9.87
N LEU A 45 3.14 -6.60 -9.85
CA LEU A 45 4.60 -6.59 -9.72
C LEU A 45 5.23 -6.99 -11.05
N HIS A 46 6.47 -6.56 -11.30
CA HIS A 46 7.25 -6.94 -12.48
C HIS A 46 6.46 -6.73 -13.78
N ASN A 47 5.87 -5.55 -13.99
CA ASN A 47 5.07 -5.22 -15.18
C ASN A 47 3.87 -6.16 -15.45
N ASN A 48 3.23 -6.66 -14.38
CA ASN A 48 2.12 -7.63 -14.39
C ASN A 48 2.52 -9.10 -14.63
N ASP A 49 3.82 -9.44 -14.65
CA ASP A 49 4.24 -10.85 -14.67
C ASP A 49 3.80 -11.59 -13.39
N GLU A 50 3.67 -10.85 -12.29
CA GLU A 50 3.07 -11.30 -11.03
C GLU A 50 1.93 -10.36 -10.62
N LEU A 51 0.79 -10.95 -10.28
CA LEU A 51 -0.43 -10.24 -9.93
C LEU A 51 -1.05 -10.86 -8.69
N LEU A 52 -1.31 -10.07 -7.66
CA LEU A 52 -2.13 -10.49 -6.52
C LEU A 52 -3.39 -9.63 -6.44
N LYS A 53 -4.54 -10.24 -6.75
CA LYS A 53 -5.87 -9.68 -6.46
C LYS A 53 -6.29 -10.14 -5.07
N ALA A 54 -6.02 -9.31 -4.08
CA ALA A 54 -6.09 -9.71 -2.68
C ALA A 54 -7.48 -9.52 -2.04
N GLN A 55 -7.73 -10.29 -1.00
CA GLN A 55 -8.75 -10.04 0.01
C GLN A 55 -8.12 -10.07 1.40
N LYS A 56 -8.69 -9.30 2.33
CA LYS A 56 -8.26 -9.32 3.74
C LYS A 56 -8.74 -10.61 4.39
N ILE A 57 -7.80 -11.37 4.95
CA ILE A 57 -8.10 -12.57 5.74
C ILE A 57 -8.05 -12.26 7.24
N LEU A 58 -7.01 -11.54 7.67
CA LEU A 58 -6.78 -11.22 9.08
C LEU A 58 -6.13 -9.84 9.22
N ASN A 59 -6.37 -9.18 10.35
CA ASN A 59 -5.60 -8.03 10.80
C ASN A 59 -5.29 -8.14 12.29
N ILE A 60 -4.18 -7.56 12.70
CA ILE A 60 -3.83 -7.30 14.09
C ILE A 60 -3.35 -5.86 14.25
N PRO A 61 -3.54 -5.22 15.41
CA PRO A 61 -2.97 -3.90 15.67
C PRO A 61 -1.46 -3.91 15.46
N ALA A 62 -0.92 -2.83 14.90
CA ALA A 62 0.52 -2.62 14.91
C ALA A 62 1.03 -2.58 16.37
N PRO A 63 2.27 -3.01 16.64
CA PRO A 63 2.85 -2.91 17.98
C PRO A 63 2.73 -1.49 18.54
N SER A 64 2.52 -1.34 19.84
CA SER A 64 2.43 -0.02 20.49
C SER A 64 3.70 0.82 20.37
N THR A 65 4.82 0.19 20.02
CA THR A 65 6.12 0.81 19.74
C THR A 65 6.33 1.18 18.27
N ALA A 66 5.35 0.93 17.39
CA ALA A 66 5.44 1.33 15.99
C ALA A 66 5.52 2.85 15.87
N ASP A 67 6.28 3.32 14.87
CA ASP A 67 6.37 4.74 14.57
C ASP A 67 4.98 5.28 14.20
N ARG A 68 4.61 6.40 14.81
CA ARG A 68 3.27 6.96 14.72
C ARG A 68 3.07 7.82 13.47
N GLY A 69 4.08 7.93 12.61
CA GLY A 69 4.04 8.71 11.39
C GLY A 69 4.31 10.19 11.61
N LEU A 70 4.27 10.96 10.51
CA LEU A 70 4.77 12.35 10.48
C LEU A 70 3.93 13.32 11.30
N SER A 71 2.66 13.00 11.55
CA SER A 71 1.68 13.82 12.26
C SER A 71 1.10 13.13 13.49
N ASN A 72 1.80 12.10 14.00
CA ASN A 72 1.39 11.33 15.17
C ASN A 72 0.05 10.58 15.01
N GLU A 73 -0.35 10.31 13.78
CA GLU A 73 -1.59 9.67 13.37
C GLU A 73 -1.75 8.25 13.92
N GLY A 74 -0.64 7.55 14.17
CA GLY A 74 -0.61 6.15 14.56
C GLY A 74 -0.44 5.22 13.36
N ALA A 75 0.17 4.06 13.60
CA ALA A 75 0.43 3.06 12.57
C ALA A 75 -0.82 2.21 12.27
N VAL A 76 -1.13 2.04 10.99
CA VAL A 76 -2.19 1.11 10.55
C VAL A 76 -1.88 -0.34 10.92
N ASP A 77 -2.93 -1.14 11.08
CA ASP A 77 -2.85 -2.57 11.38
C ASP A 77 -1.93 -3.35 10.43
N TRP A 78 -1.32 -4.40 10.96
CA TRP A 78 -0.69 -5.43 10.15
C TRP A 78 -1.77 -6.31 9.53
N LEU A 79 -1.56 -6.70 8.28
CA LEU A 79 -2.55 -7.44 7.50
C LEU A 79 -1.98 -8.76 7.00
N TYR A 80 -2.82 -9.78 7.00
CA TYR A 80 -2.67 -10.94 6.13
C TYR A 80 -3.72 -10.85 5.03
N LEU A 81 -3.22 -10.80 3.79
CA LEU A 81 -4.03 -10.79 2.58
C LEU A 81 -3.76 -12.07 1.79
N SER A 82 -4.80 -12.62 1.17
CA SER A 82 -4.72 -13.82 0.33
C SER A 82 -5.43 -13.59 -0.98
N ASP A 83 -5.14 -14.42 -1.98
CA ASP A 83 -5.82 -14.41 -3.27
C ASP A 83 -7.36 -14.42 -3.11
N LYS A 84 -8.02 -13.53 -3.86
CA LYS A 84 -9.48 -13.43 -4.04
C LYS A 84 -9.96 -14.12 -5.32
N GLY A 85 -9.02 -14.69 -6.08
CA GLY A 85 -9.22 -15.27 -7.40
C GLY A 85 -8.69 -14.34 -8.50
N GLY A 86 -8.08 -14.93 -9.54
CA GLY A 86 -7.53 -14.21 -10.69
C GLY A 86 -6.12 -13.66 -10.48
N SER A 87 -5.41 -14.11 -9.44
CA SER A 87 -3.99 -13.83 -9.24
C SER A 87 -3.10 -14.66 -10.17
N ILE A 88 -1.87 -14.18 -10.41
CA ILE A 88 -0.84 -14.77 -11.26
C ILE A 88 0.45 -14.80 -10.44
N GLY A 89 1.05 -15.97 -10.24
CA GLY A 89 2.35 -16.14 -9.58
C GLY A 89 2.36 -15.93 -8.06
N LEU A 90 1.41 -15.16 -7.50
CA LEU A 90 1.32 -14.84 -6.07
C LEU A 90 0.05 -15.41 -5.44
N ALA A 91 0.16 -15.89 -4.21
CA ALA A 91 -0.95 -16.46 -3.44
C ALA A 91 -1.32 -15.62 -2.21
N LYS A 92 -0.35 -14.95 -1.59
CA LYS A 92 -0.57 -14.16 -0.37
C LYS A 92 0.45 -13.06 -0.15
N VAL A 93 0.07 -12.09 0.67
CA VAL A 93 0.98 -11.06 1.16
C VAL A 93 0.71 -10.71 2.62
N TYR A 94 1.77 -10.46 3.37
CA TYR A 94 1.70 -9.88 4.71
C TYR A 94 2.14 -8.42 4.67
N ARG A 95 1.30 -7.51 5.19
CA ARG A 95 1.69 -6.12 5.48
C ARG A 95 2.10 -6.02 6.94
N VAL A 96 3.35 -5.67 7.20
CA VAL A 96 3.93 -5.53 8.55
C VAL A 96 4.83 -4.31 8.62
N LEU A 97 5.38 -4.00 9.80
CA LEU A 97 6.30 -2.88 10.01
C LEU A 97 5.73 -1.55 9.48
N THR A 98 4.47 -1.31 9.81
CA THR A 98 3.73 -0.11 9.43
C THR A 98 4.17 1.10 10.27
N SER A 99 4.22 2.27 9.63
CA SER A 99 4.36 3.57 10.28
C SER A 99 3.36 4.54 9.67
N GLY A 100 2.64 5.24 10.55
CA GLY A 100 1.58 6.18 10.16
C GLY A 100 0.38 5.54 9.43
N GLY A 101 -0.36 6.37 8.72
CA GLY A 101 -1.46 5.97 7.85
C GLY A 101 -2.82 5.78 8.51
N SER A 102 -2.92 5.90 9.84
CA SER A 102 -4.22 5.82 10.50
C SER A 102 -5.03 7.09 10.18
N PRO A 103 -6.20 6.98 9.52
CA PRO A 103 -6.98 8.16 9.15
C PRO A 103 -7.58 8.84 10.39
N ALA A 104 -7.77 10.15 10.31
CA ALA A 104 -8.57 10.87 11.29
C ALA A 104 -10.06 10.56 11.10
N VAL A 105 -10.88 10.89 12.10
CA VAL A 105 -12.33 10.80 11.97
C VAL A 105 -12.80 11.81 10.92
N CYS A 106 -13.59 11.38 9.94
CA CYS A 106 -14.21 12.30 8.98
C CYS A 106 -15.17 13.24 9.70
N GLY A 107 -15.04 14.55 9.47
CA GLY A 107 -15.87 15.57 10.13
C GLY A 107 -17.21 15.80 9.42
N ALA A 108 -17.26 15.55 8.11
CA ALA A 108 -18.43 15.70 7.28
C ALA A 108 -18.50 14.65 6.15
N VAL A 109 -19.69 14.51 5.56
CA VAL A 109 -19.89 13.70 4.35
C VAL A 109 -19.14 14.35 3.19
N GLY A 110 -18.33 13.57 2.48
CA GLY A 110 -17.53 14.04 1.34
C GLY A 110 -16.10 14.45 1.70
N ASP A 111 -15.73 14.43 2.98
CA ASP A 111 -14.34 14.65 3.39
C ASP A 111 -13.42 13.57 2.82
N THR A 112 -12.35 14.01 2.15
CA THR A 112 -11.27 13.14 1.69
C THR A 112 -10.04 13.35 2.55
N GLN A 113 -9.32 12.27 2.80
CA GLN A 113 -8.08 12.30 3.58
C GLN A 113 -6.99 11.57 2.81
N SER A 114 -5.79 12.16 2.83
CA SER A 114 -4.57 11.55 2.33
C SER A 114 -3.56 11.58 3.46
N VAL A 115 -3.33 10.44 4.11
CA VAL A 115 -2.43 10.31 5.26
C VAL A 115 -1.15 9.61 4.83
N PRO A 116 0.03 10.23 5.05
CA PRO A 116 1.31 9.57 4.78
C PRO A 116 1.42 8.24 5.54
N TYR A 117 1.95 7.22 4.89
CA TYR A 117 2.21 5.93 5.53
C TYR A 117 3.37 5.21 4.86
N THR A 118 4.00 4.30 5.59
CA THR A 118 4.91 3.30 5.03
C THR A 118 4.62 1.94 5.64
N ALA A 119 4.95 0.88 4.90
CA ALA A 119 4.78 -0.50 5.34
C ALA A 119 5.73 -1.43 4.58
N MET A 120 6.06 -2.58 5.17
CA MET A 120 6.73 -3.67 4.47
C MET A 120 5.73 -4.74 4.05
N TYR A 121 5.82 -5.17 2.79
CA TYR A 121 5.00 -6.24 2.22
C TYR A 121 5.85 -7.47 1.92
N TRP A 122 5.40 -8.63 2.37
CA TRP A 122 6.07 -9.93 2.15
C TRP A 122 5.18 -10.82 1.30
N PHE A 123 5.56 -10.98 0.02
CA PHE A 123 4.81 -11.72 -0.99
C PHE A 123 5.23 -13.20 -1.03
N TYR A 124 4.26 -14.10 -1.26
CA TYR A 124 4.43 -15.55 -1.38
C TYR A 124 3.43 -16.15 -2.37
#